data_AF-A0A074WU13-F1
#
_entry.id   AF-A0A074WU13-F1
#
_cell.length_a   1.000
_cell.length_b   1.000
_cell.length_c   1.000
_cell.angle_alpha   90.00
_cell.angle_beta   90.00
_cell.angle_gamma   90.00
#
_symmetry.space_group_name_H-M   'P 1'
#
loop_
_entity.id
_entity.type
_entity.pdbx_description
1 polymer ?
#
loop_
_entity_poly.entity_id
_entity_poly.type
_entity_poly.pdbx_seq_one_letter_code
_entity_poly.pdbx_strand_id
1 'polypeptide(L)'
;MEQQQSINVVEDIMDMASRRKACWRESDCKSCLKSKHNCGWCPSSSTCVPVSGTLLSPISHPVCPLASERYELRTATLGCNCSTYTLLSIIITVFATIGALILLSGILWLLKWWGRLMRSGGWEIVVEEDGRVREGTWRRGALWPRWMVARR
;
A
#
# COMPACT_ATOMS: atom_id res chain seq x y z
N MET A 1 -4.71 15.76 -50.81
CA MET A 1 -4.54 15.49 -49.36
C MET A 1 -5.30 14.24 -48.91
N GLU A 2 -6.47 13.91 -49.50
CA GLU A 2 -7.25 12.71 -49.12
C GLU A 2 -6.56 11.36 -49.38
N GLN A 3 -5.74 11.24 -50.44
CA GLN A 3 -5.02 9.98 -50.72
C GLN A 3 -3.90 9.67 -49.71
N GLN A 4 -3.30 10.67 -49.07
CA GLN A 4 -2.29 10.43 -48.03
C GLN A 4 -2.95 9.91 -46.74
N GLN A 5 -4.15 10.41 -46.43
CA GLN A 5 -4.89 10.01 -45.24
C GLN A 5 -5.39 8.56 -45.34
N SER A 6 -5.80 8.11 -46.54
CA SER A 6 -6.20 6.70 -46.73
C SER A 6 -5.03 5.73 -46.61
N ILE A 7 -3.83 6.10 -47.07
CA ILE A 7 -2.63 5.26 -46.96
C ILE A 7 -2.23 5.07 -45.49
N ASN A 8 -2.16 6.15 -44.71
CA ASN A 8 -1.78 6.09 -43.29
C ASN A 8 -2.73 5.19 -42.48
N VAL A 9 -4.04 5.28 -42.74
CA VAL A 9 -5.05 4.46 -42.04
C VAL A 9 -4.90 2.97 -42.37
N VAL A 10 -4.59 2.62 -43.62
CA VAL A 10 -4.40 1.22 -44.00
C VAL A 10 -3.13 0.65 -43.36
N GLU A 11 -2.04 1.42 -43.32
CA GLU A 11 -0.80 1.03 -42.63
C GLU A 11 -1.04 0.81 -41.12
N ASP A 12 -1.77 1.72 -40.46
CA ASP A 12 -2.11 1.59 -39.05
C ASP A 12 -2.97 0.34 -38.76
N ILE A 13 -3.96 0.05 -39.61
CA ILE A 13 -4.80 -1.15 -39.48
C ILE A 13 -3.97 -2.43 -39.65
N MET A 14 -3.06 -2.44 -40.63
CA MET A 14 -2.16 -3.57 -40.86
C MET A 14 -1.20 -3.79 -39.69
N ASP A 15 -0.66 -2.73 -39.10
CA ASP A 15 0.16 -2.82 -37.88
C ASP A 15 -0.63 -3.42 -36.72
N MET A 16 -1.82 -2.89 -36.42
CA MET A 16 -2.68 -3.42 -35.34
C MET A 16 -3.05 -4.90 -35.54
N ALA A 17 -3.34 -5.30 -36.78
CA ALA A 17 -3.66 -6.68 -37.13
C ALA A 17 -2.44 -7.60 -36.95
N SER A 18 -1.25 -7.15 -37.36
CA SER A 18 0.00 -7.91 -37.20
C SER A 18 0.37 -8.08 -35.72
N ARG A 19 0.22 -7.03 -34.91
CA ARG A 19 0.42 -7.07 -33.44
C ARG A 19 -0.54 -8.05 -32.78
N ARG A 20 -1.82 -8.02 -33.16
CA ARG A 20 -2.83 -8.96 -32.62
C ARG A 20 -2.46 -10.41 -32.97
N LYS A 21 -2.08 -10.69 -34.22
CA LYS A 21 -1.65 -12.04 -34.65
C LYS A 21 -0.40 -12.50 -33.91
N ALA A 22 0.57 -11.61 -33.69
CA ALA A 22 1.79 -11.92 -32.97
C ALA A 22 1.52 -12.29 -31.51
N CYS A 23 0.65 -11.55 -30.81
CA CYS A 23 0.26 -11.88 -29.44
C CYS A 23 -0.50 -13.22 -29.39
N TRP A 24 -1.52 -13.40 -30.23
CA TRP A 24 -2.37 -14.60 -30.21
C TRP A 24 -1.65 -15.90 -30.58
N ARG A 25 -0.49 -15.82 -31.23
CA ARG A 25 0.31 -17.00 -31.58
C ARG A 25 0.96 -17.64 -30.36
N GLU A 26 1.18 -16.89 -29.29
CA GLU A 26 1.88 -17.37 -28.11
C GLU A 26 0.88 -17.95 -27.08
N SER A 27 1.03 -19.24 -26.78
CA SER A 27 0.24 -19.98 -25.78
C SER A 27 0.91 -20.08 -24.41
N ASP A 28 2.07 -19.47 -24.25
CA ASP A 28 2.86 -19.51 -23.02
C ASP A 28 3.07 -18.10 -22.50
N CYS A 29 2.92 -17.94 -21.18
CA CYS A 29 3.14 -16.66 -20.53
C CYS A 29 4.52 -16.08 -20.86
N LYS A 30 5.58 -16.89 -20.77
CA LYS A 30 6.96 -16.41 -20.93
C LYS A 30 7.24 -15.94 -22.37
N SER A 31 6.66 -16.63 -23.34
CA SER A 31 6.79 -16.31 -24.77
C SER A 31 5.94 -15.08 -25.14
N CYS A 32 4.71 -15.01 -24.61
CA CYS A 32 3.83 -13.86 -24.75
C CYS A 32 4.46 -12.57 -24.22
N LEU A 33 5.04 -12.61 -23.02
CA LEU A 33 5.66 -11.44 -22.38
C LEU A 33 7.00 -11.03 -23.00
N LYS A 34 7.71 -11.96 -23.65
CA LYS A 34 8.99 -11.68 -24.35
C LYS A 34 8.77 -11.10 -25.75
N SER A 35 7.53 -11.13 -26.26
CA SER A 35 7.21 -10.60 -27.57
C SER A 35 7.40 -9.07 -27.63
N LYS A 36 7.89 -8.56 -28.76
CA LYS A 36 8.20 -7.13 -28.95
C LYS A 36 6.95 -6.24 -29.06
N HIS A 37 5.76 -6.83 -29.13
CA HIS A 37 4.52 -6.14 -29.52
C HIS A 37 3.64 -5.66 -28.35
N ASN A 38 4.19 -5.59 -27.13
CA ASN A 38 3.48 -5.20 -25.89
C ASN A 38 2.22 -6.05 -25.67
N CYS A 39 2.42 -7.36 -25.56
CA CYS A 39 1.34 -8.29 -25.24
C CYS A 39 1.18 -8.46 -23.72
N GLY A 40 -0.01 -8.85 -23.29
CA GLY A 40 -0.36 -9.21 -21.91
C GLY A 40 -0.90 -10.63 -21.85
N TRP A 41 -0.70 -11.29 -20.71
CA TRP A 41 -1.11 -12.66 -20.48
C TRP A 41 -2.25 -12.72 -19.46
N CYS A 42 -3.36 -13.36 -19.85
CA CYS A 42 -4.49 -13.67 -18.97
C CYS A 42 -4.30 -15.09 -18.41
N PRO A 43 -3.98 -15.27 -17.12
CA PRO A 43 -3.59 -16.57 -16.57
C PRO A 43 -4.74 -17.59 -16.51
N SER A 44 -5.94 -17.13 -16.22
CA SER A 44 -7.08 -18.00 -15.98
C SER A 44 -7.71 -18.51 -17.30
N SER A 45 -7.72 -17.68 -18.34
CA SER A 45 -8.04 -18.12 -19.71
C SER A 45 -6.84 -18.71 -20.49
N SER A 46 -5.62 -18.57 -19.99
CA SER A 46 -4.36 -18.94 -20.67
C SER A 46 -4.25 -18.37 -22.09
N THR A 47 -4.59 -17.08 -22.24
CA THR A 47 -4.57 -16.38 -23.54
C THR A 47 -3.64 -15.17 -23.55
N CYS A 48 -2.98 -14.95 -24.69
CA CYS A 48 -2.13 -13.80 -24.94
C CYS A 48 -2.86 -12.75 -25.78
N VAL A 49 -2.96 -11.53 -25.25
CA VAL A 49 -3.76 -10.44 -25.82
C VAL A 49 -2.91 -9.19 -26.04
N PRO A 50 -3.18 -8.39 -27.10
CA PRO A 50 -2.46 -7.14 -27.32
C PRO A 50 -2.86 -6.07 -26.29
N VAL A 51 -1.87 -5.41 -25.68
CA VAL A 51 -2.09 -4.34 -24.69
C VAL A 51 -1.53 -3.03 -25.24
N SER A 52 -2.30 -1.94 -25.13
CA SER A 52 -1.99 -0.64 -25.72
C SER A 52 -1.01 0.22 -24.92
N GLY A 53 -0.44 -0.29 -23.81
CA GLY A 53 0.83 0.24 -23.29
C GLY A 53 0.80 0.97 -21.95
N THR A 54 0.29 0.36 -20.88
CA THR A 54 0.68 0.80 -19.52
C THR A 54 0.40 -0.28 -18.48
N LEU A 55 1.20 -0.29 -17.41
CA LEU A 55 1.01 -1.09 -16.19
C LEU A 55 -0.42 -1.00 -15.61
N LEU A 56 -1.16 0.07 -15.94
CA LEU A 56 -2.52 0.35 -15.47
C LEU A 56 -3.62 0.12 -16.55
N SER A 57 -3.28 -0.52 -17.67
CA SER A 57 -4.27 -0.90 -18.69
C SER A 57 -5.49 -1.70 -18.18
N PRO A 58 -5.41 -2.54 -17.11
CA PRO A 58 -6.58 -3.25 -16.62
C PRO A 58 -7.69 -2.38 -16.03
N ILE A 59 -7.42 -1.09 -15.79
CA ILE A 59 -8.39 -0.14 -15.22
C ILE A 59 -9.22 0.54 -16.34
N SER A 60 -8.63 0.74 -17.52
CA SER A 60 -9.26 1.51 -18.59
C SER A 60 -10.08 0.65 -19.54
N HIS A 61 -9.69 -0.62 -19.78
CA HIS A 61 -10.39 -1.51 -20.71
C HIS A 61 -10.38 -2.97 -20.25
N PRO A 62 -11.48 -3.71 -20.46
CA PRO A 62 -11.52 -5.14 -20.19
C PRO A 62 -10.71 -5.90 -21.26
N VAL A 63 -9.42 -6.09 -21.01
CA VAL A 63 -8.53 -6.75 -21.98
C VAL A 63 -8.70 -8.28 -21.97
N CYS A 64 -9.05 -8.88 -20.82
CA CYS A 64 -9.31 -10.31 -20.70
C CYS A 64 -10.80 -10.64 -20.92
N PRO A 65 -11.11 -11.83 -21.49
CA PRO A 65 -12.49 -12.26 -21.78
C PRO A 65 -13.33 -12.42 -20.50
N LEU A 66 -12.72 -12.74 -19.36
CA LEU A 66 -13.38 -12.79 -18.06
C LEU A 66 -13.13 -11.52 -17.23
N ALA A 67 -14.20 -10.97 -16.64
CA ALA A 67 -14.13 -9.77 -15.82
C ALA A 67 -13.38 -9.99 -14.48
N SER A 68 -13.43 -11.20 -13.92
CA SER A 68 -12.70 -11.60 -12.71
C SER A 68 -11.18 -11.62 -12.92
N GLU A 69 -10.71 -11.79 -14.16
CA GLU A 69 -9.29 -11.93 -14.49
C GLU A 69 -8.57 -10.61 -14.74
N ARG A 70 -9.31 -9.49 -14.76
CA ARG A 70 -8.74 -8.16 -15.07
C ARG A 70 -7.62 -7.77 -14.11
N TYR A 71 -7.77 -8.12 -12.83
CA TYR A 71 -6.75 -7.82 -11.81
C TYR A 71 -5.60 -8.83 -11.77
N GLU A 72 -5.69 -9.91 -12.55
CA GLU A 72 -4.67 -10.96 -12.67
C GLU A 72 -3.85 -10.85 -13.97
N LEU A 73 -4.07 -9.80 -14.77
CA LEU A 73 -3.31 -9.57 -15.99
C LEU A 73 -1.82 -9.51 -15.68
N ARG A 74 -1.03 -10.40 -16.30
CA ARG A 74 0.43 -10.39 -16.25
C ARG A 74 0.94 -9.62 -17.44
N THR A 75 1.68 -8.54 -17.21
CA THR A 75 2.29 -7.72 -18.26
C THR A 75 3.79 -7.95 -18.32
N ALA A 76 4.42 -7.58 -19.45
CA ALA A 76 5.84 -7.88 -19.69
C ALA A 76 6.79 -7.30 -18.63
N THR A 77 6.34 -6.25 -17.95
CA THR A 77 7.09 -5.54 -16.91
C THR A 77 7.04 -6.22 -15.53
N LEU A 78 6.03 -7.05 -15.23
CA LEU A 78 5.96 -7.81 -13.97
C LEU A 78 6.43 -9.27 -14.11
N GLY A 79 6.48 -9.80 -15.33
CA GLY A 79 6.89 -11.19 -15.59
C GLY A 79 5.79 -12.22 -15.27
N CYS A 80 6.12 -13.50 -15.46
CA CYS A 80 5.13 -14.58 -15.35
C CYS A 80 4.83 -15.09 -13.95
N ASN A 81 5.71 -14.80 -12.98
CA ASN A 81 5.61 -15.31 -11.61
C ASN A 81 5.11 -14.25 -10.62
N CYS A 82 5.12 -12.97 -10.98
CA CYS A 82 4.59 -11.89 -10.15
C CYS A 82 3.32 -11.34 -10.79
N SER A 83 2.19 -11.50 -10.11
CA SER A 83 0.92 -10.90 -10.52
C SER A 83 0.84 -9.46 -10.02
N THR A 84 0.03 -8.63 -10.68
CA THR A 84 -0.35 -7.30 -10.15
C THR A 84 -0.89 -7.40 -8.72
N TYR A 85 -1.51 -8.52 -8.36
CA TYR A 85 -1.95 -8.83 -7.00
C TYR A 85 -0.83 -8.84 -5.97
N THR A 86 0.33 -9.45 -6.27
CA THR A 86 1.45 -9.51 -5.32
C THR A 86 2.07 -8.13 -5.14
N LEU A 87 2.18 -7.35 -6.21
CA LEU A 87 2.67 -5.98 -6.14
C LEU A 87 1.73 -5.08 -5.31
N LEU A 88 0.42 -5.16 -5.54
CA LEU A 88 -0.58 -4.44 -4.73
C LEU A 88 -0.55 -4.88 -3.26
N SER A 89 -0.46 -6.18 -3.01
CA SER A 89 -0.36 -6.72 -1.65
C SER A 89 0.87 -6.20 -0.91
N ILE A 90 2.05 -6.19 -1.56
CA ILE A 90 3.28 -5.65 -0.97
C ILE A 90 3.11 -4.16 -0.67
N ILE A 91 2.61 -3.37 -1.62
CA ILE A 91 2.40 -1.93 -1.44
C ILE A 91 1.47 -1.66 -0.26
N ILE A 92 0.31 -2.32 -0.22
CA ILE A 92 -0.67 -2.17 0.87
C ILE A 92 -0.04 -2.56 2.21
N THR A 93 0.72 -3.66 2.25
CA THR A 93 1.38 -4.14 3.47
C THR A 93 2.41 -3.13 3.99
N VAL A 94 3.20 -2.52 3.10
CA VAL A 94 4.16 -1.47 3.46
C VAL A 94 3.45 -0.25 4.04
N PHE A 95 2.38 0.24 3.40
CA PHE A 95 1.63 1.37 3.94
C PHE A 95 0.94 1.04 5.27
N ALA A 96 0.38 -0.16 5.40
CA ALA A 96 -0.28 -0.60 6.63
C ALA A 96 0.72 -0.73 7.80
N THR A 97 1.92 -1.28 7.54
CA THR A 97 2.98 -1.40 8.56
C THR A 97 3.50 -0.03 9.00
N ILE A 98 3.74 0.89 8.06
CA ILE A 98 4.14 2.28 8.40
C ILE A 98 3.04 2.96 9.23
N GLY A 99 1.78 2.85 8.81
CA GLY A 99 0.64 3.39 9.54
C GLY A 99 0.54 2.82 10.95
N ALA A 100 0.72 1.51 11.12
CA ALA A 100 0.72 0.85 12.42
C ALA A 100 1.84 1.38 13.33
N LEU A 101 3.06 1.55 12.82
CA LEU A 101 4.19 2.11 13.58
C LEU A 101 3.92 3.56 14.02
N ILE A 102 3.36 4.38 13.13
CA ILE A 102 3.00 5.77 13.45
C ILE A 102 1.90 5.80 14.52
N LEU A 103 0.86 5.00 14.40
CA LEU A 103 -0.19 4.91 15.41
C LEU A 103 0.35 4.44 16.77
N LEU A 104 1.19 3.40 16.78
CA LEU A 104 1.76 2.85 18.00
C LEU A 104 2.70 3.85 18.69
N SER A 105 3.56 4.51 17.91
CA SER A 105 4.42 5.59 18.43
C SER A 105 3.62 6.79 18.93
N GLY A 106 2.54 7.18 18.23
CA GLY A 106 1.61 8.23 18.66
C GLY A 106 0.91 7.89 19.98
N ILE A 107 0.44 6.66 20.14
CA ILE A 107 -0.16 6.17 21.39
C ILE A 107 0.86 6.20 22.53
N LEU A 108 2.07 5.68 22.32
CA LEU A 108 3.13 5.71 23.32
C LEU A 108 3.53 7.15 23.70
N TRP A 109 3.58 8.04 22.72
CA TRP A 109 3.85 9.45 22.95
C TRP A 109 2.73 10.13 23.75
N LEU A 110 1.45 9.86 23.41
CA LEU A 110 0.31 10.32 24.20
C LEU A 110 0.36 9.78 25.63
N LEU A 111 0.59 8.48 25.82
CA LEU A 111 0.69 7.86 27.15
C LEU A 111 1.85 8.44 27.96
N LYS A 112 3.00 8.70 27.33
CA LYS A 112 4.15 9.33 27.99
C LYS A 112 3.86 10.80 28.31
N TRP A 113 3.22 11.54 27.41
CA TRP A 113 2.84 12.94 27.64
C TRP A 113 1.81 13.05 28.76
N TRP A 114 0.77 12.22 28.70
CA TRP A 114 -0.23 12.09 29.73
C TRP A 114 0.38 11.62 31.06
N GLY A 115 1.28 10.64 31.04
CA GLY A 115 2.01 10.19 32.24
C GLY A 115 2.95 11.25 32.82
N ARG A 116 3.46 12.18 32.01
CA ARG A 116 4.17 13.38 32.50
C ARG A 116 3.21 14.39 33.12
N LEU A 117 2.01 14.54 32.57
CA LEU A 117 0.97 15.43 33.08
C LEU A 117 0.30 14.90 34.37
N MET A 118 0.08 13.59 34.45
CA MET A 118 -0.60 12.88 35.54
C MET A 118 0.36 12.33 36.61
N ARG A 119 1.68 12.48 36.47
CA ARG A 119 2.64 12.24 37.55
C ARG A 119 2.51 13.35 38.61
N SER A 120 1.37 13.32 39.28
CA SER A 120 0.97 14.19 40.39
C SER A 120 1.50 13.58 41.68
N GLY A 121 2.79 13.76 41.89
CA GLY A 121 3.42 13.56 43.19
C GLY A 121 4.04 12.20 43.46
N GLY A 122 4.94 12.21 44.43
CA GLY A 122 5.66 11.07 44.98
C GLY A 122 5.72 11.16 46.50
N TRP A 123 6.27 10.13 47.14
CA TRP A 123 6.47 10.09 48.58
C TRP A 123 7.82 10.72 48.90
N GLU A 124 7.82 11.74 49.74
CA GLU A 124 9.05 12.33 50.28
C GLU A 124 9.07 12.09 51.79
N ILE A 125 10.17 11.51 52.26
CA ILE A 125 10.41 11.32 53.69
C ILE A 125 11.23 12.54 54.12
N VAL A 126 10.57 13.50 54.77
CA VAL A 126 11.25 14.67 55.32
C VAL A 126 11.66 14.34 56.76
N VAL A 127 12.97 14.26 56.98
CA VAL A 127 13.54 14.11 58.33
C VAL A 127 13.73 15.51 58.89
N GLU A 128 12.91 15.86 59.88
CA GLU A 128 12.98 17.16 60.56
C GLU A 128 14.18 17.16 61.51
N GLU A 129 14.80 18.33 61.77
CA GLU A 129 16.02 18.41 62.59
C GLU A 129 15.85 17.90 64.03
N ASP A 130 14.60 17.78 64.50
CA ASP A 130 14.21 17.17 65.77
C ASP A 130 14.30 15.62 65.77
N GLY A 131 14.74 14.99 64.67
CA GLY A 131 14.84 13.54 64.51
C GLY A 131 13.49 12.83 64.28
N ARG A 132 12.41 13.60 64.10
CA ARG A 132 11.07 13.07 63.82
C ARG A 132 10.90 12.88 62.32
N VAL A 133 10.37 11.72 61.93
CA VAL A 133 10.08 11.39 60.53
C VAL A 133 8.63 11.79 60.22
N ARG A 134 8.44 12.67 59.23
CA ARG A 134 7.12 12.95 58.67
C ARG A 134 7.03 12.43 57.25
N GLU A 135 6.07 11.54 57.03
CA GLU A 135 5.71 11.07 55.69
C GLU A 135 4.83 12.12 55.03
N GLY A 136 5.32 12.73 53.94
CA GLY A 136 4.60 13.74 53.17
C GLY A 136 4.51 13.34 51.70
N THR A 137 3.34 13.55 51.08
CA THR A 137 3.23 13.45 49.62
C THR A 137 3.64 14.79 48.99
N TRP A 138 4.77 14.84 48.29
CA TRP A 138 5.17 16.04 47.54
C TRP A 138 4.33 16.16 46.27
N ARG A 139 3.78 17.34 45.97
CA ARG A 139 3.01 17.63 44.75
C ARG A 139 3.74 18.64 43.86
N ARG A 140 3.97 18.30 42.60
CA ARG A 140 4.28 19.31 41.56
C ARG A 140 2.94 19.89 41.12
N GLY A 141 2.74 21.20 41.34
CA GLY A 141 1.46 21.93 41.25
C GLY A 141 0.44 21.32 40.28
N ALA A 142 -0.68 20.82 40.83
CA ALA A 142 -1.70 20.12 40.07
C ALA A 142 -3.01 20.90 40.05
N LEU A 143 -3.55 21.05 38.84
CA LEU A 143 -4.83 21.64 38.46
C LEU A 143 -6.06 20.85 39.00
N TRP A 144 -5.86 19.77 39.76
CA TRP A 144 -6.92 18.84 40.18
C TRP A 144 -7.22 18.93 41.69
N PRO A 145 -8.52 18.95 42.09
CA PRO A 145 -8.93 19.18 43.46
C PRO A 145 -8.63 17.99 44.40
N ARG A 146 -8.35 18.31 45.66
CA ARG A 146 -7.89 17.41 46.75
C ARG A 146 -8.73 16.15 46.99
N TRP A 147 -9.98 16.09 46.52
CA TRP A 147 -10.94 15.05 46.88
C TRP A 147 -10.94 13.81 45.96
N MET A 148 -10.26 13.85 44.80
CA MET A 148 -10.22 12.72 43.84
C MET A 148 -9.07 11.73 44.05
N VAL A 149 -8.22 11.90 45.07
CA VAL A 149 -7.15 10.93 45.38
C VAL A 149 -7.63 10.05 46.52
N ALA A 150 -7.82 8.76 46.22
CA ALA A 150 -8.27 7.75 47.16
C ALA A 150 -7.37 7.75 48.41
N ARG A 151 -7.99 7.98 49.58
CA ARG A 151 -7.42 7.61 50.88
C ARG A 151 -7.41 6.09 50.94
N ARG A 152 -6.23 5.48 50.90
CA ARG A 152 -6.00 4.14 51.41
C ARG A 152 -5.28 4.26 52.74
#